data_AF-A0A6B3GH46-F1
#
_entry.id   AF-A0A6B3GH46-F1
#
_cell.length_a   1.000
_cell.length_b   1.000
_cell.length_c   1.000
_cell.angle_alpha   90.00
_cell.angle_beta   90.00
_cell.angle_gamma   90.00
#
_symmetry.space_group_name_H-M   'P 1'
#
loop_
_entity.id
_entity.type
_entity.pdbx_description
1 polymer ?
#
loop_
_entity_poly.entity_id
_entity_poly.type
_entity_poly.pdbx_seq_one_letter_code
_entity_poly.pdbx_strand_id
1 'polypeptide(L)' 'SPAMTGRSADTRTQAREAYFLDLAEDLVTTSPIPLMLTGGITRRGTAQKVLDSGVAVIGMGTALAVTPDLPDRWRRG' A
#
# COMPACT_ATOMS: atom_id res chain seq x y z
N SER A 1 0.73 22.94 3.00
CA SER A 1 0.39 22.99 4.45
C SER A 1 0.52 21.59 5.05
N PRO A 2 1.13 21.41 6.23
CA PRO A 2 1.80 20.16 6.61
C PRO A 2 0.77 19.08 6.99
N ALA A 3 0.87 17.91 6.33
CA ALA A 3 -0.06 16.79 6.45
C ALA A 3 0.51 15.62 7.27
N MET A 4 1.23 15.92 8.36
CA MET A 4 2.04 14.96 9.12
C MET A 4 1.53 14.65 10.55
N THR A 5 0.30 15.04 10.90
CA THR A 5 -0.27 14.72 12.22
C THR A 5 -1.77 14.46 12.12
N GLY A 6 -2.24 13.40 12.77
CA GLY A 6 -3.65 13.29 13.14
C GLY A 6 -4.33 11.99 12.73
N ARG A 7 -4.40 11.09 13.71
CA ARG A 7 -5.18 9.86 13.77
C ARG A 7 -6.66 10.09 13.45
N SER A 8 -7.14 9.49 12.36
CA SER A 8 -8.56 9.21 12.07
C SER A 8 -8.59 7.99 11.14
N ALA A 9 -8.60 6.80 11.75
CA ALA A 9 -7.99 5.61 11.16
C ALA A 9 -8.89 4.74 10.26
N ASP A 10 -10.23 4.89 10.28
CA ASP A 10 -11.09 3.91 9.60
C ASP A 10 -11.59 4.34 8.22
N THR A 11 -12.39 5.41 8.12
CA THR A 11 -13.03 5.75 6.82
C THR A 11 -12.08 6.54 5.90
N ARG A 12 -11.24 7.40 6.48
CA ARG A 12 -10.32 8.27 5.74
C ARG A 12 -9.12 7.53 5.17
N THR A 13 -8.68 6.47 5.85
CA THR A 13 -7.60 5.59 5.37
C THR A 13 -8.07 4.79 4.17
N GLN A 14 -9.26 4.19 4.24
CA GLN A 14 -9.82 3.40 3.15
C GLN A 14 -10.01 4.22 1.87
N ALA A 15 -10.53 5.45 1.98
CA ALA A 15 -10.69 6.35 0.83
C ALA A 15 -9.35 6.77 0.21
N ARG A 16 -8.29 6.93 1.04
CA ARG A 16 -6.94 7.21 0.53
C ARG A 16 -6.31 5.99 -0.15
N GLU A 17 -6.47 4.80 0.44
CA GLU A 17 -5.98 3.57 -0.17
C GLU A 17 -6.62 3.31 -1.54
N ALA A 18 -7.92 3.59 -1.70
CA ALA A 18 -8.61 3.48 -2.98
C ALA A 18 -8.04 4.43 -4.05
N TYR A 19 -7.83 5.71 -3.70
CA TYR A 19 -7.24 6.69 -4.62
C TYR A 19 -5.86 6.28 -5.15
N PHE A 20 -5.01 5.71 -4.29
CA PHE A 20 -3.68 5.25 -4.72
C PHE A 20 -3.74 3.98 -5.57
N LEU A 21 -4.75 3.13 -5.37
CA LEU A 21 -4.95 1.94 -6.18
C LEU A 21 -5.38 2.31 -7.59
N ASP A 22 -6.39 3.18 -7.73
CA ASP A 22 -6.89 3.63 -9.04
C ASP A 22 -5.77 4.29 -9.86
N LEU A 23 -4.99 5.17 -9.22
CA LEU A 23 -3.83 5.80 -9.85
C LEU A 23 -2.74 4.78 -10.24
N ALA A 24 -2.51 3.76 -9.40
CA ALA A 24 -1.52 2.74 -9.71
C ALA A 24 -1.94 1.88 -10.90
N GLU A 25 -3.22 1.53 -11.01
CA GLU A 25 -3.78 0.81 -12.16
C GLU A 25 -3.55 1.58 -13.46
N ASP A 26 -3.91 2.87 -13.49
CA ASP A 26 -3.72 3.73 -14.66
C ASP A 26 -2.24 3.81 -15.09
N LEU A 27 -1.33 3.95 -14.13
CA LEU A 27 0.10 4.06 -14.42
C LEU A 27 0.72 2.73 -14.87
N VAL A 28 0.29 1.60 -14.32
CA VAL A 28 0.79 0.27 -14.71
C VAL A 28 0.45 -0.02 -16.17
N THR A 29 -0.74 0.37 -16.66
CA THR A 29 -1.14 0.11 -18.05
C THR A 29 -0.29 0.83 -19.10
N THR A 30 0.33 1.95 -18.73
CA THR A 30 1.10 2.80 -19.64
C THR A 30 2.61 2.75 -19.42
N SER A 31 3.06 2.19 -18.29
CA SER A 31 4.47 2.16 -17.95
C SER A 31 5.25 1.11 -18.78
N PRO A 32 6.35 1.50 -19.44
CA PRO A 32 7.23 0.55 -20.12
C PRO A 32 8.14 -0.24 -19.16
N ILE A 33 8.12 0.10 -17.86
CA ILE A 33 8.94 -0.53 -16.82
C ILE A 33 8.11 -0.95 -15.62
N PRO A 34 8.55 -1.98 -14.84
CA PRO A 34 7.86 -2.37 -13.63
C PRO A 34 7.76 -1.23 -12.62
N LEU A 35 6.56 -1.03 -12.05
CA LEU A 35 6.32 -0.01 -11.04
C LEU A 35 6.34 -0.59 -9.63
N MET A 36 6.79 0.23 -8.68
CA MET A 36 6.70 -0.04 -7.25
C MET A 36 5.75 0.97 -6.61
N LEU A 37 4.73 0.50 -5.89
CA LEU A 37 3.83 1.36 -5.11
C LEU A 37 4.27 1.39 -3.64
N THR A 38 4.29 2.57 -3.05
CA THR A 38 4.71 2.75 -1.64
C THR A 38 3.72 3.62 -0.86
N GLY A 39 3.71 3.46 0.46
CA GLY A 39 2.94 4.31 1.38
C GLY A 39 1.58 3.72 1.76
N GLY A 40 1.21 3.85 3.04
CA GLY A 40 -0.13 3.47 3.54
C GLY A 40 -0.44 1.97 3.65
N ILE A 41 0.31 1.10 2.97
CA ILE A 41 0.05 -0.35 2.99
C ILE A 41 0.45 -0.95 4.35
N THR A 42 -0.54 -1.43 5.10
CA THR A 42 -0.36 -2.07 6.43
C THR A 42 -1.06 -3.42 6.56
N ARG A 43 -2.03 -3.72 5.69
CA ARG A 43 -2.86 -4.93 5.73
C ARG A 43 -2.53 -5.83 4.55
N ARG A 44 -2.51 -7.15 4.78
CA ARG A 44 -2.27 -8.15 3.73
C ARG A 44 -3.27 -8.05 2.58
N GLY A 45 -4.54 -7.79 2.89
CA GLY A 45 -5.59 -7.64 1.88
C GLY A 45 -5.34 -6.44 0.94
N THR A 46 -4.96 -5.28 1.49
CA THR A 46 -4.60 -4.11 0.67
C THR A 46 -3.35 -4.38 -0.16
N ALA A 47 -2.33 -5.01 0.44
CA ALA A 47 -1.13 -5.43 -0.27
C ALA A 47 -1.44 -6.34 -1.47
N GLN A 48 -2.33 -7.33 -1.29
CA GLN A 48 -2.72 -8.23 -2.37
C GLN A 48 -3.45 -7.50 -3.49
N LYS A 49 -4.41 -6.63 -3.15
CA LYS A 49 -5.13 -5.83 -4.16
C LYS A 49 -4.19 -4.99 -5.04
N VAL A 50 -3.17 -4.39 -4.44
CA VAL A 50 -2.17 -3.60 -5.18
C VAL A 50 -1.33 -4.49 -6.10
N LEU A 51 -0.93 -5.68 -5.65
CA LEU A 51 -0.19 -6.62 -6.49
C LEU A 51 -1.06 -7.12 -7.66
N ASP A 52 -2.32 -7.42 -7.39
CA ASP A 52 -3.30 -7.87 -8.38
C ASP A 52 -3.59 -6.77 -9.42
N SER A 53 -3.36 -5.51 -9.08
CA SER A 53 -3.48 -4.35 -9.97
C SER A 53 -2.34 -4.23 -10.99
N GLY A 54 -1.35 -5.13 -10.93
CA GLY A 54 -0.22 -5.21 -11.86
C GLY A 54 1.02 -4.42 -11.41
N VAL A 55 1.02 -3.84 -10.22
CA VAL A 55 2.23 -3.31 -9.59
C VAL A 55 3.18 -4.46 -9.28
N ALA A 56 4.46 -4.31 -9.65
CA ALA A 56 5.44 -5.39 -9.50
C ALA A 56 5.93 -5.55 -8.06
N VAL A 57 6.01 -4.45 -7.30
CA VAL A 57 6.54 -4.44 -5.94
C VAL A 57 5.77 -3.47 -5.05
N ILE A 58 5.55 -3.85 -3.78
CA ILE A 58 5.01 -2.95 -2.77
C ILE A 58 6.08 -2.56 -1.74
N GLY A 59 6.12 -1.28 -1.38
CA GLY A 59 6.97 -0.74 -0.34
C GLY A 59 6.21 -0.47 0.96
N MET A 60 6.67 -1.06 2.06
CA MET A 60 6.10 -0.88 3.39
C MET A 60 7.12 -0.25 4.34
N GLY A 61 6.91 1.02 4.72
CA GLY A 61 7.77 1.72 5.68
C GLY A 61 7.31 1.51 7.12
N THR A 62 6.37 2.33 7.58
CA THR A 62 5.89 2.33 8.98
C THR A 62 5.40 0.97 9.46
N ALA A 63 4.75 0.17 8.59
CA ALA A 63 4.27 -1.15 8.95
C ALA A 63 5.40 -2.10 9.36
N LEU A 64 6.51 -2.12 8.60
CA LEU A 64 7.69 -2.93 8.91
C LEU A 64 8.52 -2.33 10.05
N ALA A 65 8.54 -1.01 10.19
CA ALA A 65 9.22 -0.36 11.31
C ALA A 65 8.56 -0.67 12.67
N VAL A 66 7.23 -0.70 12.71
CA VAL A 66 6.45 -0.99 13.94
C VAL A 66 6.31 -2.50 14.17
N THR A 67 6.23 -3.30 13.10
CA THR A 67 6.09 -4.76 13.19
C THR A 67 7.09 -5.42 12.23
N PRO A 68 8.37 -5.58 12.64
CA PRO A 68 9.41 -6.14 11.78
C PRO A 68 9.15 -7.58 11.34
N ASP A 69 8.43 -8.37 12.15
CA ASP A 69 8.05 -9.75 11.85
C ASP A 69 6.73 -9.85 11.05
N LEU A 70 6.19 -8.73 10.55
CA LEU A 70 4.95 -8.70 9.77
C LEU A 70 4.96 -9.66 8.57
N PRO A 71 6.04 -9.81 7.78
CA PRO A 71 6.08 -10.77 6.69
C PRO A 71 5.90 -12.22 7.16
N ASP A 72 6.47 -12.57 8.32
CA ASP A 72 6.33 -13.90 8.90
C ASP A 72 4.93 -14.14 9.45
N ARG A 73 4.30 -13.12 10.05
CA ARG A 73 2.89 -13.19 10.45
C ARG A 73 2.01 -13.46 9.23
N TRP A 74 2.19 -12.70 8.15
CA TRP A 74 1.42 -12.91 6.92
C TRP A 74 1.63 -14.31 6.33
N ARG A 75 2.84 -14.87 6.36
CA ARG A 75 3.10 -16.24 5.90
C ARG A 75 2.36 -17.30 6.71
N ARG A 76 2.19 -17.08 8.02
CA ARG A 76 1.54 -18.05 8.93
C ARG A 76 0.02 -18.00 8.91
N GLY A 77 -0.58 -16.94 8.36
CA GLY A 77 -2.03 -16.71 8.37
C GLY A 77 -2.46 -15.93 9.61
#